data_AF-A0AAV6D657-F1
#
_entry.id   AF-A0AAV6D657-F1
#
_cell.length_a   1.000
_cell.length_b   1.000
_cell.length_c   1.000
_cell.angle_alpha   90.00
_cell.angle_beta   90.00
_cell.angle_gamma   90.00
#
_symmetry.space_group_name_H-M   'P 1'
#
loop_
_entity.id
_entity.type
_entity.pdbx_description
1 polymer ?
#
loop_
_entity_poly.entity_id
_entity_poly.type
_entity_poly.pdbx_seq_one_letter_code
_entity_poly.pdbx_strand_id
1 'polypeptide(L)'
;MKYISKVLVRASLLCLAVSTVRAQVVQNNVGTAAITPQTQQFEIGPTLDVVPVVLSDGYTVNLTLIPELLQFDQYDAVPTVPGVTVSGVVTLPTVLPHFTVREVVTTVNIWDNQTVVLGGLISSSISTTKDKVPFLGDLPVVGRLFQSQSKVTSKKNLMIFVTATIVDPAGNRVHSDDELPFNPVTIPVQPAVEGQTFQPGPVAPAK
;
A
#
# COMPACT_ATOMS: atom_id res chain seq x y z
N MET A 1 17.92 -37.33 15.26
CA MET A 1 18.26 -35.95 15.64
C MET A 1 17.54 -35.02 14.67
N LYS A 2 16.56 -34.25 15.15
CA LYS A 2 15.72 -33.37 14.31
C LYS A 2 16.39 -31.99 14.31
N TYR A 3 17.19 -31.70 13.28
CA TYR A 3 17.81 -30.37 13.14
C TYR A 3 16.69 -29.33 13.01
N ILE A 4 16.57 -28.45 14.00
CA ILE A 4 15.67 -27.30 13.93
C ILE A 4 16.41 -26.23 13.13
N SER A 5 16.34 -26.32 11.80
CA SER A 5 16.84 -25.27 10.92
C SER A 5 15.95 -24.04 11.08
N LYS A 6 16.55 -22.85 11.20
CA LYS A 6 15.85 -21.57 11.25
C LYS A 6 15.83 -20.95 9.85
N VAL A 7 14.83 -20.14 9.55
CA VAL A 7 14.77 -19.38 8.30
C VAL A 7 14.97 -17.90 8.61
N LEU A 8 16.03 -17.32 8.04
CA LEU A 8 16.26 -15.88 8.04
C LEU A 8 15.56 -15.28 6.82
N VAL A 9 14.52 -14.48 7.04
CA VAL A 9 13.84 -13.76 5.95
C VAL A 9 14.31 -12.32 5.94
N ARG A 10 14.81 -11.86 4.79
CA ARG A 10 15.09 -10.46 4.50
C ARG A 10 14.03 -9.96 3.53
N ALA A 11 13.19 -9.05 3.99
CA ALA A 11 12.18 -8.42 3.15
C ALA A 11 12.41 -6.91 3.09
N SER A 12 12.28 -6.35 1.90
CA SER A 12 12.37 -4.90 1.65
C SER A 12 11.12 -4.45 0.91
N LEU A 13 10.38 -3.54 1.55
CA LEU A 13 9.24 -2.87 0.93
C LEU A 13 9.71 -1.51 0.44
N LEU A 14 9.81 -1.37 -0.89
CA LEU A 14 10.19 -0.11 -1.49
C LEU A 14 8.92 0.73 -1.69
N CYS A 15 8.63 1.59 -0.71
CA CYS A 15 7.57 2.59 -0.79
C CYS A 15 8.18 3.96 -1.11
N LEU A 16 7.72 4.62 -2.16
CA LEU A 16 8.25 5.93 -2.57
C LEU A 16 7.82 7.09 -1.64
N ALA A 17 6.96 6.85 -0.65
CA ALA A 17 6.45 7.90 0.24
C ALA A 17 6.02 7.34 1.60
N VAL A 18 6.93 7.35 2.57
CA VAL A 18 6.59 7.21 3.99
C VAL A 18 6.15 8.59 4.46
N SER A 19 4.90 8.73 4.89
CA SER A 19 4.33 10.00 5.38
C SER A 19 3.87 9.78 6.82
N THR A 20 4.00 10.75 7.72
CA THR A 20 3.34 10.68 9.04
C THR A 20 2.16 11.64 9.01
N VAL A 21 0.96 11.18 9.38
CA VAL A 21 -0.24 12.03 9.42
C VAL A 21 -0.69 12.21 10.85
N ARG A 22 -0.89 13.47 11.27
CA ARG A 22 -1.45 13.84 12.57
C ARG A 22 -2.93 14.15 12.38
N ALA A 23 -3.82 13.40 13.04
CA ALA A 23 -5.25 13.68 13.07
C ALA A 23 -5.61 14.51 14.31
N GLN A 24 -6.52 15.48 14.14
CA GLN A 24 -6.96 16.40 15.19
C GLN A 24 -8.50 16.49 15.20
N VAL A 25 -9.11 16.16 16.34
CA VAL A 25 -10.57 16.26 16.57
C VAL A 25 -10.85 17.51 17.39
N VAL A 26 -11.75 18.38 16.91
CA VAL A 26 -12.16 19.63 17.58
C VAL A 26 -13.59 19.49 18.10
N GLN A 27 -13.80 19.64 19.42
CA GLN A 27 -15.13 19.68 20.03
C GLN A 27 -15.23 20.83 21.04
N ASN A 28 -16.25 21.70 20.89
CA ASN A 28 -16.48 22.88 21.73
C ASN A 28 -17.69 22.64 22.65
N ASN A 29 -17.52 22.79 23.97
CA ASN A 29 -18.63 22.91 24.93
C ASN A 29 -18.59 24.31 25.57
N VAL A 30 -19.70 25.04 25.57
CA VAL A 30 -19.76 26.41 26.10
C VAL A 30 -20.26 26.42 27.53
N GLY A 31 -19.34 26.69 28.44
CA GLY A 31 -19.55 27.01 29.85
C GLY A 31 -18.21 27.15 30.53
N THR A 32 -17.46 28.23 30.24
CA THR A 32 -16.07 28.46 30.73
C THR A 32 -15.23 27.19 30.77
N ALA A 33 -14.92 26.59 29.62
CA ALA A 33 -13.98 25.49 29.52
C ALA A 33 -13.29 25.52 28.16
N ALA A 34 -11.96 25.52 28.20
CA ALA A 34 -11.10 25.57 27.02
C ALA A 34 -11.41 24.41 26.05
N ILE A 35 -11.40 24.72 24.77
CA ILE A 35 -11.48 23.75 23.69
C ILE A 35 -10.15 23.00 23.69
N THR A 36 -10.13 21.75 24.15
CA THR A 36 -8.93 20.92 24.11
C THR A 36 -9.08 19.92 22.96
N PRO A 37 -8.49 20.17 21.78
CA PRO A 37 -8.55 19.21 20.70
C PRO A 37 -7.92 17.88 21.15
N GLN A 38 -8.64 16.78 20.93
CA GLN A 38 -8.08 15.45 21.17
C GLN A 38 -7.40 15.01 19.88
N THR A 39 -6.08 14.90 19.91
CA THR A 39 -5.29 14.43 18.77
C THR A 39 -4.95 12.96 18.97
N GLN A 40 -5.27 12.13 17.99
CA GLN A 40 -4.84 10.74 17.95
C GLN A 40 -3.79 10.59 16.84
N GLN A 41 -2.64 10.01 17.19
CA GLN A 41 -1.59 9.68 16.23
C GLN A 41 -1.90 8.31 15.62
N PHE A 42 -1.77 8.23 14.29
CA PHE A 42 -1.85 6.98 13.55
C PHE A 42 -0.52 6.79 12.82
N GLU A 43 0.04 5.59 12.97
CA GLU A 43 1.21 5.17 12.18
C GLU A 43 0.70 4.68 10.83
N ILE A 44 1.17 5.29 9.75
CA ILE A 44 0.84 4.87 8.38
C ILE A 44 2.12 4.42 7.69
N GLY A 45 1.99 3.44 6.79
CA GLY A 45 3.13 2.87 6.10
C GLY A 45 2.92 1.42 5.73
N PRO A 46 3.93 0.83 5.07
CA PRO A 46 3.95 -0.58 4.76
C PRO A 46 4.31 -1.42 6.01
N THR A 47 3.55 -2.47 6.27
CA THR A 47 3.89 -3.57 7.17
C THR A 47 3.90 -4.88 6.39
N LEU A 48 4.66 -5.87 6.86
CA LEU A 48 4.74 -7.18 6.22
C LEU A 48 4.84 -8.26 7.28
N ASP A 49 3.86 -9.16 7.26
CA ASP A 49 3.91 -10.40 8.01
C ASP A 49 4.40 -11.55 7.13
N VAL A 50 5.26 -12.39 7.69
CA VAL A 50 5.89 -13.51 6.98
C VAL A 50 5.82 -14.78 7.80
N VAL A 51 5.38 -15.86 7.16
CA VAL A 51 5.42 -17.22 7.71
C VAL A 51 6.27 -18.11 6.81
N PRO A 52 7.51 -18.43 7.21
CA PRO A 52 8.38 -19.32 6.45
C PRO A 52 8.22 -20.78 6.88
N VAL A 53 8.23 -21.70 5.91
CA VAL A 53 8.28 -23.15 6.12
C VAL A 53 9.31 -23.76 5.17
N VAL A 54 10.26 -24.51 5.72
CA VAL A 54 11.23 -25.27 4.91
C VAL A 54 10.56 -26.56 4.42
N LEU A 55 10.67 -26.84 3.12
CA LEU A 55 10.13 -28.05 2.51
C LEU A 55 11.03 -29.26 2.78
N SER A 56 10.53 -30.46 2.48
CA SER A 56 11.23 -31.72 2.72
C SER A 56 12.50 -31.90 1.88
N ASP A 57 12.65 -31.10 0.83
CA ASP A 57 13.84 -31.09 -0.04
C ASP A 57 15.05 -30.42 0.63
N GLY A 58 14.84 -29.64 1.69
CA GLY A 58 15.91 -28.93 2.41
C GLY A 58 16.41 -27.66 1.73
N TYR A 59 16.14 -27.45 0.43
CA TYR A 59 16.62 -26.31 -0.34
C TYR A 59 15.53 -25.28 -0.66
N THR A 60 14.25 -25.63 -0.54
CA THR A 60 13.14 -24.74 -0.87
C THR A 60 12.41 -24.27 0.38
N VAL A 61 12.09 -22.98 0.41
CA VAL A 61 11.30 -22.33 1.45
C VAL A 61 9.95 -21.92 0.85
N ASN A 62 8.88 -22.48 1.41
CA ASN A 62 7.55 -21.95 1.20
C ASN A 62 7.36 -20.72 2.09
N LEU A 63 7.08 -19.59 1.48
CA LEU A 63 6.80 -18.33 2.17
C LEU A 63 5.35 -17.95 1.96
N THR A 64 4.64 -17.75 3.07
CA THR A 64 3.36 -17.02 3.06
C THR A 64 3.62 -15.59 3.49
N LEU A 65 3.24 -14.64 2.64
CA LEU A 65 3.50 -13.23 2.78
C LEU A 65 2.19 -12.46 2.83
N ILE A 66 2.04 -11.63 3.86
CA ILE A 66 0.87 -10.78 4.09
C ILE A 66 1.36 -9.33 4.24
N PRO A 67 1.71 -8.66 3.13
CA PRO A 67 1.94 -7.22 3.12
C PRO A 67 0.63 -6.44 3.34
N GLU A 68 0.70 -5.44 4.21
CA GLU A 68 -0.34 -4.44 4.40
C GLU A 68 0.23 -3.04 4.22
N LEU A 69 -0.49 -2.15 3.53
CA LEU A 69 -0.14 -0.74 3.37
C LEU A 69 -1.29 0.14 3.88
N LEU A 70 -1.03 0.81 5.00
CA LEU A 70 -1.94 1.79 5.60
C LEU A 70 -1.66 3.16 5.01
N GLN A 71 -2.71 3.82 4.50
CA GLN A 71 -2.60 5.15 3.90
C GLN A 71 -3.72 6.07 4.34
N PHE A 72 -3.37 7.32 4.67
CA PHE A 72 -4.32 8.42 4.78
C PHE A 72 -4.83 8.86 3.40
N ASP A 73 -6.14 9.02 3.28
CA ASP A 73 -6.80 9.50 2.07
C ASP A 73 -7.20 10.98 2.22
N GLN A 74 -8.23 11.25 3.03
CA GLN A 74 -8.75 12.59 3.26
C GLN A 74 -9.49 12.68 4.59
N TYR A 75 -9.82 13.90 5.01
CA TYR A 75 -10.77 14.13 6.11
C TYR A 75 -12.20 14.18 5.57
N ASP A 76 -13.17 13.89 6.43
CA ASP A 76 -14.58 14.18 6.16
C ASP A 76 -14.79 15.66 5.80
N ALA A 77 -15.76 15.91 4.93
CA ALA A 77 -16.18 17.27 4.62
C ALA A 77 -16.68 17.94 5.90
N VAL A 78 -16.10 19.09 6.27
CA VAL A 78 -16.58 19.91 7.39
C VAL A 78 -18.01 20.33 7.05
N PRO A 79 -19.05 19.86 7.75
CA PRO A 79 -20.40 20.23 7.38
C PRO A 79 -20.62 21.70 7.74
N THR A 80 -21.06 22.48 6.76
CA THR A 80 -21.36 23.92 6.87
C THR A 80 -22.63 24.21 7.67
N VAL A 81 -23.00 23.33 8.60
CA VAL A 81 -24.18 23.51 9.46
C VAL A 81 -23.75 24.34 10.67
N PRO A 82 -24.37 25.51 10.92
CA PRO A 82 -24.16 26.24 12.16
C PRO A 82 -24.50 25.31 13.33
N GLY A 83 -23.61 25.19 14.32
CA GLY A 83 -23.78 24.28 15.45
C GLY A 83 -25.21 24.32 15.99
N VAL A 84 -25.86 23.17 16.07
CA VAL A 84 -27.25 23.07 16.54
C VAL A 84 -27.21 23.10 18.06
N THR A 85 -27.86 24.11 18.65
CA THR A 85 -28.02 24.21 20.10
C THR A 85 -29.28 23.45 20.51
N VAL A 86 -29.12 22.33 21.22
CA VAL A 86 -30.23 21.60 21.86
C VAL A 86 -30.01 21.69 23.37
N SER A 87 -30.94 22.31 24.11
CA SER A 87 -30.86 22.46 25.58
C SER A 87 -29.53 23.06 26.10
N GLY A 88 -29.00 24.10 25.46
CA GLY A 88 -27.79 24.79 25.92
C GLY A 88 -26.46 24.06 25.65
N VAL A 89 -26.51 22.90 24.98
CA VAL A 89 -25.33 22.18 24.50
C VAL A 89 -25.15 22.47 23.01
N VAL A 90 -23.97 22.96 22.64
CA VAL A 90 -23.58 23.21 21.24
C VAL A 90 -22.89 21.95 20.71
N THR A 91 -23.53 21.23 19.79
CA THR A 91 -22.91 20.05 19.15
C THR A 91 -22.18 20.47 17.88
N LEU A 92 -20.85 20.37 17.86
CA LEU A 92 -20.04 20.54 16.65
C LEU A 92 -19.91 19.22 15.90
N PRO A 93 -19.84 19.26 14.56
CA PRO A 93 -19.55 18.09 13.76
C PRO A 93 -18.10 17.61 13.97
N THR A 94 -17.95 16.33 14.31
CA THR A 94 -16.65 15.66 14.42
C THR A 94 -16.12 15.34 13.03
N VAL A 95 -14.95 15.86 12.68
CA VAL A 95 -14.27 15.55 11.42
C VAL A 95 -13.37 14.32 11.64
N LEU A 96 -13.64 13.23 10.93
CA LEU A 96 -12.84 12.00 11.03
C LEU A 96 -11.90 11.84 9.83
N PRO A 97 -10.68 11.31 10.02
CA PRO A 97 -9.80 10.94 8.92
C PRO A 97 -10.25 9.63 8.28
N HIS A 98 -10.18 9.56 6.95
CA HIS A 98 -10.34 8.33 6.19
C HIS A 98 -8.99 7.72 5.84
N PHE A 99 -8.88 6.42 6.08
CA PHE A 99 -7.71 5.63 5.72
C PHE A 99 -8.10 4.55 4.72
N THR A 100 -7.22 4.29 3.77
CA THR A 100 -7.29 3.15 2.87
C THR A 100 -6.29 2.11 3.33
N VAL A 101 -6.77 0.90 3.62
CA VAL A 101 -5.95 -0.28 3.90
C VAL A 101 -5.80 -1.09 2.62
N ARG A 102 -4.59 -1.59 2.37
CA ARG A 102 -4.27 -2.41 1.21
C ARG A 102 -3.57 -3.67 1.68
N GLU A 103 -4.24 -4.80 1.56
CA GLU A 103 -3.71 -6.10 1.96
C GLU A 103 -3.65 -7.02 0.75
N VAL A 104 -2.58 -7.81 0.65
CA VAL A 104 -2.45 -8.87 -0.35
C VAL A 104 -1.91 -10.11 0.34
N VAL A 105 -2.55 -11.26 0.16
CA VAL A 105 -2.03 -12.54 0.65
C VAL A 105 -1.43 -13.30 -0.53
N THR A 106 -0.15 -13.65 -0.43
CA THR A 106 0.54 -14.43 -1.46
C THR A 106 1.35 -15.56 -0.85
N THR A 107 1.42 -16.68 -1.56
CA THR A 107 2.23 -17.82 -1.18
C THR A 107 3.18 -18.13 -2.31
N VAL A 108 4.47 -18.20 -2.01
CA VAL A 108 5.52 -18.44 -3.00
C VAL A 108 6.49 -19.49 -2.50
N ASN A 109 6.97 -20.32 -3.43
CA ASN A 109 8.07 -21.24 -3.19
C ASN A 109 9.32 -20.58 -3.75
N ILE A 110 10.31 -20.34 -2.88
CA ILE A 110 11.59 -19.79 -3.28
C ILE A 110 12.71 -20.69 -2.79
N TRP A 111 13.79 -20.73 -3.56
CA TRP A 111 14.96 -21.48 -3.18
C TRP A 111 15.80 -20.72 -2.14
N ASP A 112 16.63 -21.45 -1.40
CA ASP A 112 17.56 -20.85 -0.44
C ASP A 112 18.44 -19.78 -1.09
N ASN A 113 18.52 -18.62 -0.45
CA ASN A 113 19.25 -17.44 -0.89
C ASN A 113 18.77 -16.82 -2.21
N GLN A 114 17.60 -17.21 -2.70
CA GLN A 114 16.99 -16.58 -3.87
C GLN A 114 16.11 -15.39 -3.46
N THR A 115 16.12 -14.35 -4.29
CA THR A 115 15.20 -13.21 -4.16
C THR A 115 14.06 -13.34 -5.14
N VAL A 116 12.83 -13.24 -4.63
CA VAL A 116 11.62 -13.09 -5.44
C VAL A 116 11.13 -11.65 -5.40
N VAL A 117 10.66 -11.16 -6.54
CA VAL A 117 10.02 -9.86 -6.64
C VAL A 117 8.53 -10.07 -6.79
N LEU A 118 7.77 -9.58 -5.83
CA LEU A 118 6.31 -9.56 -5.89
C LEU A 118 5.88 -8.15 -6.28
N GLY A 119 5.62 -7.97 -7.58
CA GLY A 119 4.97 -6.78 -8.10
C GLY A 119 3.47 -6.99 -8.09
N GLY A 120 2.68 -6.04 -7.58
CA GLY A 120 1.24 -6.26 -7.55
C GLY A 120 0.33 -5.08 -7.29
N LEU A 121 0.78 -4.00 -6.63
CA LEU A 121 -0.14 -2.94 -6.27
C LEU A 121 0.19 -1.61 -6.96
N ILE A 122 -0.15 -1.56 -8.25
CA ILE A 122 -0.15 -0.34 -9.06
C ILE A 122 -1.52 0.31 -8.89
N SER A 123 -1.55 1.53 -8.36
CA SER A 123 -2.78 2.31 -8.24
C SER A 123 -2.59 3.67 -8.90
N SER A 124 -3.50 4.00 -9.83
CA SER A 124 -3.62 5.32 -10.42
C SER A 124 -4.95 5.92 -10.01
N SER A 125 -4.92 6.98 -9.21
CA SER A 125 -6.09 7.82 -8.98
C SER A 125 -5.99 9.05 -9.88
N ILE A 126 -7.03 9.28 -10.68
CA ILE A 126 -7.16 10.45 -11.55
C ILE A 126 -8.35 11.24 -11.04
N SER A 127 -8.08 12.36 -10.36
CA SER A 127 -9.11 13.33 -10.00
C SER A 127 -9.11 14.46 -11.03
N THR A 128 -10.26 14.69 -11.66
CA THR A 128 -10.46 15.79 -12.61
C THR A 128 -11.52 16.73 -12.06
N THR A 129 -11.12 17.92 -11.65
CA THR A 129 -12.02 18.99 -11.23
C THR A 129 -12.18 19.98 -12.38
N LYS A 130 -13.41 20.25 -12.80
CA LYS A 130 -13.72 21.19 -13.88
C LYS A 130 -14.61 22.29 -13.33
N ASP A 131 -14.04 23.48 -13.23
CA ASP A 131 -14.75 24.69 -12.83
C ASP A 131 -15.08 25.50 -14.08
N LYS A 132 -16.33 25.89 -14.27
CA LYS A 132 -16.74 26.76 -15.37
C LYS A 132 -17.60 27.91 -14.88
N VAL A 133 -17.40 29.09 -15.46
CA VAL A 133 -18.31 30.22 -15.26
C VAL A 133 -19.59 29.96 -16.08
N PRO A 134 -20.79 29.96 -15.45
CA PRO A 134 -22.03 29.79 -16.18
C PRO A 134 -22.19 30.89 -17.25
N PHE A 135 -22.84 30.56 -18.38
CA PHE A 135 -23.03 31.42 -19.56
C PHE A 135 -21.76 31.68 -20.41
N LEU A 136 -20.65 32.09 -19.80
CA LEU A 136 -19.40 32.43 -20.52
C LEU A 136 -18.54 31.21 -20.86
N GLY A 137 -18.61 30.14 -20.07
CA GLY A 137 -17.82 28.93 -20.27
C GLY A 137 -18.25 28.04 -21.45
N ASP A 138 -19.48 28.22 -21.95
CA ASP A 138 -20.05 27.40 -23.04
C ASP A 138 -19.99 28.10 -24.42
N LEU A 139 -19.39 29.30 -24.49
CA LEU A 139 -19.24 30.03 -25.75
C LEU A 139 -18.25 29.33 -26.69
N PRO A 140 -18.64 29.03 -27.95
CA PRO A 140 -17.69 28.58 -28.96
C PRO A 140 -16.67 29.72 -29.17
N VAL A 141 -15.38 29.38 -29.32
CA VAL A 141 -14.23 30.31 -29.43
C VAL A 141 -13.66 30.82 -28.10
N VAL A 142 -14.47 31.44 -27.22
CA VAL A 142 -13.92 32.11 -26.00
C VAL A 142 -14.12 31.34 -24.70
N GLY A 143 -15.01 30.32 -24.67
CA GLY A 143 -15.35 29.59 -23.44
C GLY A 143 -14.17 28.90 -22.75
N ARG A 144 -13.09 28.60 -23.49
CA ARG A 144 -11.87 27.98 -22.93
C ARG A 144 -11.11 28.91 -21.95
N LEU A 145 -11.25 30.23 -22.08
CA LEU A 145 -10.66 31.22 -21.18
C LEU A 145 -11.43 31.37 -19.86
N PHE A 146 -12.69 30.91 -19.83
CA PHE A 146 -13.62 31.02 -18.69
C PHE A 146 -13.93 29.67 -18.03
N GLN A 147 -13.14 28.65 -18.35
CA GLN A 147 -13.16 27.35 -17.68
C GLN A 147 -11.76 27.04 -17.12
N SER A 148 -11.71 26.55 -15.89
CA SER A 148 -10.51 26.00 -15.27
C SER A 148 -10.66 24.48 -15.20
N GLN A 149 -9.60 23.77 -15.55
CA GLN A 149 -9.53 22.31 -15.42
C GLN A 149 -8.31 21.98 -14.57
N SER A 150 -8.53 21.38 -13.41
CA SER A 150 -7.47 20.85 -12.57
C SER A 150 -7.48 19.34 -12.68
N LYS A 151 -6.37 18.76 -13.15
CA LYS A 151 -6.18 17.32 -13.24
C LYS A 151 -5.08 16.92 -12.26
N VAL A 152 -5.45 16.23 -11.19
CA VAL A 152 -4.49 15.67 -10.22
C VAL A 152 -4.37 14.18 -10.50
N THR A 153 -3.17 13.75 -10.88
CA THR A 153 -2.84 12.33 -11.10
C THR A 153 -1.90 11.86 -10.00
N SER A 154 -2.37 10.95 -9.15
CA SER A 154 -1.54 10.33 -8.11
C SER A 154 -1.28 8.88 -8.49
N LYS A 155 -0.02 8.59 -8.87
CA LYS A 155 0.45 7.21 -9.12
C LYS A 155 1.20 6.71 -7.91
N LYS A 156 0.84 5.53 -7.41
CA LYS A 156 1.51 4.88 -6.27
C LYS A 156 1.80 3.44 -6.65
N ASN A 157 3.07 3.06 -6.52
CA ASN A 157 3.57 1.72 -6.84
C ASN A 157 4.13 1.11 -5.55
N LEU A 158 3.71 -0.11 -5.21
CA LEU A 158 4.32 -0.90 -4.15
C LEU A 158 5.07 -2.08 -4.79
N MET A 159 6.36 -2.19 -4.49
CA MET A 159 7.21 -3.32 -4.87
C MET A 159 7.75 -3.98 -3.61
N ILE A 160 7.68 -5.31 -3.59
CA ILE A 160 8.07 -6.13 -2.45
C ILE A 160 9.17 -7.07 -2.92
N PHE A 161 10.33 -6.98 -2.29
CA PHE A 161 11.48 -7.84 -2.53
C PHE A 161 11.65 -8.73 -1.31
N VAL A 162 11.63 -10.05 -1.51
CA VAL A 162 11.79 -11.01 -0.41
C VAL A 162 12.88 -12.01 -0.76
N THR A 163 13.81 -12.18 0.17
CA THR A 163 14.89 -13.15 0.12
C THR A 163 14.78 -14.03 1.37
N ALA A 164 14.72 -15.35 1.21
CA ALA A 164 14.85 -16.27 2.34
C ALA A 164 16.22 -16.94 2.34
N THR A 165 16.77 -17.12 3.53
CA THR A 165 18.01 -17.85 3.73
C THR A 165 17.82 -18.88 4.84
N ILE A 166 18.16 -20.13 4.59
CA ILE A 166 18.12 -21.20 5.58
C ILE A 166 19.40 -21.14 6.42
N VAL A 167 19.25 -21.02 7.73
CA VAL A 167 20.36 -20.88 8.68
C VAL A 167 20.30 -21.93 9.77
N ASP A 168 21.46 -22.32 10.26
CA ASP A 168 21.60 -23.17 11.43
C ASP A 168 21.24 -22.37 12.72
N PRO A 169 21.09 -23.05 13.87
CA PRO A 169 20.85 -22.36 15.13
C PRO A 169 21.95 -21.37 15.55
N ALA A 170 23.16 -21.50 15.00
CA ALA A 170 24.30 -20.61 15.24
C ALA A 170 24.31 -19.39 14.28
N GLY A 171 23.38 -19.33 13.33
CA GLY A 171 23.25 -18.24 12.35
C GLY A 171 24.09 -18.43 11.08
N ASN A 172 24.75 -19.57 10.89
CA ASN A 172 25.48 -19.88 9.66
C ASN A 172 24.51 -20.36 8.59
N ARG A 173 24.81 -20.06 7.32
CA ARG A 173 24.03 -20.59 6.20
C ARG A 173 24.20 -22.10 6.13
N VAL A 174 23.08 -22.81 5.90
CA VAL A 174 23.10 -24.27 5.78
C VAL A 174 23.67 -24.71 4.42
N HIS A 175 23.42 -23.94 3.35
CA HIS A 175 23.95 -24.22 2.02
C HIS A 175 24.95 -23.17 1.57
N SER A 176 26.02 -23.63 0.92
CA SER A 176 26.95 -22.77 0.18
C SER A 176 26.40 -22.47 -1.22
N ASP A 177 26.77 -21.32 -1.80
CA ASP A 177 26.25 -20.92 -3.12
C ASP A 177 26.67 -21.88 -4.25
N ASP A 178 27.76 -22.64 -4.06
CA ASP A 178 28.26 -23.65 -5.01
C ASP A 178 27.50 -24.99 -4.94
N GLU A 179 26.75 -25.24 -3.87
CA GLU A 179 25.99 -26.48 -3.63
C GLU A 179 24.52 -26.37 -4.04
N LEU A 180 24.06 -25.16 -4.38
CA LEU A 180 22.70 -24.93 -4.81
C LEU A 180 22.44 -25.62 -6.17
N PRO A 181 21.28 -26.29 -6.35
CA PRO A 181 20.96 -27.00 -7.59
C PRO A 181 20.64 -26.07 -8.78
N PHE A 182 20.78 -24.75 -8.60
CA PHE A 182 20.53 -23.72 -9.58
C PHE A 182 21.64 -22.68 -9.52
N ASN A 183 21.91 -22.01 -10.65
CA ASN A 183 22.91 -20.95 -10.68
C ASN A 183 22.30 -19.64 -10.12
N PRO A 184 22.82 -19.09 -9.02
CA PRO A 184 22.29 -17.88 -8.39
C PRO A 184 22.42 -16.62 -9.27
N VAL A 185 23.23 -16.66 -10.33
CA VAL A 185 23.40 -15.55 -11.29
C VAL A 185 22.27 -15.54 -12.35
N THR A 186 21.54 -16.64 -12.51
CA THR A 186 20.47 -16.76 -13.49
C THR A 186 19.11 -16.65 -12.82
N ILE A 187 18.21 -15.83 -13.38
CA ILE A 187 16.82 -15.77 -12.94
C ILE A 187 16.12 -17.05 -13.45
N PRO A 188 15.66 -17.96 -12.57
CA PRO A 188 14.93 -19.13 -13.02
C PRO A 188 13.58 -18.70 -13.60
N VAL A 189 13.16 -19.37 -14.67
CA VAL A 189 11.84 -19.18 -15.26
C VAL A 189 10.81 -19.66 -14.23
N GLN A 190 10.08 -18.73 -13.61
CA GLN A 190 8.97 -19.10 -12.73
C GLN A 190 7.91 -19.84 -13.56
N PRO A 191 7.43 -21.02 -13.14
CA PRO A 191 6.27 -21.62 -13.75
C PRO A 191 5.11 -20.63 -13.64
N ALA A 192 4.43 -20.37 -14.76
CA ALA A 192 3.25 -19.53 -14.74
C ALA A 192 2.28 -20.09 -13.70
N VAL A 193 1.70 -19.23 -12.85
CA VAL A 193 0.65 -19.62 -11.93
C VAL A 193 -0.47 -20.27 -12.76
N GLU A 194 -0.60 -21.59 -12.67
CA GLU A 194 -1.55 -22.38 -13.45
C GLU A 194 -2.96 -21.92 -13.07
N GLY A 195 -3.59 -21.15 -13.96
CA GLY A 195 -4.88 -20.50 -13.69
C GLY A 195 -4.98 -19.01 -14.04
N GLN A 196 -3.89 -18.33 -14.40
CA GLN A 196 -3.96 -16.99 -14.99
C GLN A 196 -3.41 -16.99 -16.41
N THR A 197 -4.27 -17.33 -17.38
CA THR A 197 -4.05 -16.91 -18.76
C THR A 197 -4.03 -15.39 -18.79
N PHE A 198 -2.84 -14.79 -18.76
CA PHE A 198 -2.66 -13.44 -19.25
C PHE A 198 -3.02 -13.47 -20.73
N GLN A 199 -4.30 -13.27 -21.05
CA GLN A 199 -4.68 -12.95 -22.42
C GLN A 199 -4.07 -11.58 -22.70
N PRO A 200 -3.10 -11.47 -23.63
CA PRO A 200 -2.73 -10.15 -24.12
C PRO A 200 -4.01 -9.53 -24.68
N GLY A 201 -4.42 -8.39 -24.12
CA GLY A 201 -5.53 -7.63 -24.67
C GLY A 201 -5.29 -7.35 -26.15
N PRO A 202 -6.35 -7.17 -26.96
CA PRO A 202 -6.21 -6.94 -28.39
C PRO A 202 -5.19 -5.81 -28.64
N VAL A 203 -4.10 -6.14 -29.33
CA VAL A 203 -3.12 -5.15 -29.77
C VAL A 203 -3.84 -4.26 -30.77
N ALA A 204 -4.11 -3.01 -30.38
CA ALA A 204 -4.73 -2.03 -31.27
C ALA A 204 -3.83 -1.85 -32.51
N PRO A 205 -4.39 -1.84 -33.73
CA PRO A 205 -3.61 -1.59 -34.92
C PRO A 205 -2.95 -0.22 -34.83
N ALA A 206 -1.64 -0.17 -35.12
CA ALA A 206 -0.91 1.07 -35.24
C ALA A 206 -1.58 1.95 -36.31
N LYS A 207 -1.85 3.21 -35.96
CA LYS A 207 -2.37 4.22 -36.87
C LYS A 207 -1.23 5.10 -37.37
#